data_AF-A0A1Q5J423-F1
#
_entry.id   AF-A0A1Q5J423-F1
#
_cell.length_a   1.000
_cell.length_b   1.000
_cell.length_c   1.000
_cell.angle_alpha   90.00
_cell.angle_beta   90.00
_cell.angle_gamma   90.00
#
_symmetry.space_group_name_H-M   'P 1'
#
loop_
_entity.id
_entity.type
_entity.pdbx_description
1 polymer ?
#
loop_
_entity_poly.entity_id
_entity_poly.type
_entity_poly.pdbx_seq_one_letter_code
_entity_poly.pdbx_strand_id
1 'polypeptide(L)'
;MRSSRPTRPSRPRRLAALLLCAAAALFPTAVPAGAAAPPPVPGTLQAYDIGSVFSAGVSSGGYMATQLHVAYSGTFQGSAVFASGPYDCARGQLGTALNACMDTTQNLQLATLEQATRDRSAQGQVDPVANLAGDPVYVFSGSGDSTVKRPVVDALADYYGRFGARVRYDRSTAAGHAWITPLGPNSCTVTQSPYLNNCGIDAEGTLLGHLLGSVAAPGTGTGGSLIRFDQNAYAPGGSAAALSMGGEGFAYVPASCAGGARCRLLVALHGCKQGYTYQGFGTRFVEGAYLNEYADTNDMIVLYPQAAATATLENPNGCWNWWGYLGDTAYARHGGKQIEAVMGMVRALRGAGTPPPETGRTVLSSTDAEDGYVKAAADGSGAAVGTLEDVSGLALGRGTDGKVNRSLVSFDTSRIPAGKEVTRAWLTVTRSGGSGDPWASPAGNRLQVDLRTGCFGGCAVEAADWSAAATVAGAARIDAFSAGSAVSTDLSTPALAALNRGGVTQFRLGFASAPAGTAYLFVNRDAPVTLTVEYR
;
A
#
# COMPACT_ATOMS: atom_id res chain seq x y z
N MET A 1 -41.78 -73.84 35.04
CA MET A 1 -41.34 -75.25 35.00
C MET A 1 -41.78 -75.87 33.68
N ARG A 2 -40.96 -76.78 33.11
CA ARG A 2 -41.07 -77.48 31.81
C ARG A 2 -40.67 -76.60 30.60
N SER A 3 -39.48 -76.73 29.99
CA SER A 3 -38.77 -77.88 29.37
C SER A 3 -39.30 -78.24 27.97
N SER A 4 -38.55 -77.74 26.97
CA SER A 4 -37.83 -78.48 25.93
C SER A 4 -38.54 -79.32 24.86
N ARG A 5 -38.02 -79.11 23.62
CA ARG A 5 -37.85 -80.02 22.45
C ARG A 5 -38.93 -80.00 21.34
N PRO A 6 -38.63 -80.49 20.12
CA PRO A 6 -37.53 -80.08 19.21
C PRO A 6 -37.96 -80.11 17.70
N THR A 7 -37.18 -79.53 16.79
CA THR A 7 -37.07 -80.06 15.42
C THR A 7 -35.61 -79.98 14.92
N ARG A 8 -35.06 -81.15 14.61
CA ARG A 8 -33.84 -81.46 13.82
C ARG A 8 -34.35 -82.15 12.53
N PRO A 9 -33.51 -82.54 11.55
CA PRO A 9 -32.30 -81.92 10.99
C PRO A 9 -32.31 -81.99 9.44
N SER A 10 -31.38 -81.33 8.75
CA SER A 10 -30.65 -81.97 7.63
C SER A 10 -29.37 -81.19 7.31
N ARG A 11 -28.25 -81.90 7.42
CA ARG A 11 -26.90 -81.50 6.97
C ARG A 11 -26.76 -81.83 5.46
N PRO A 12 -25.54 -81.80 4.88
CA PRO A 12 -24.75 -80.63 4.48
C PRO A 12 -24.46 -80.71 2.97
N ARG A 13 -24.09 -79.60 2.32
CA ARG A 13 -23.38 -79.69 1.03
C ARG A 13 -22.06 -78.93 1.10
N ARG A 14 -21.06 -79.61 0.57
CA ARG A 14 -19.63 -79.43 0.69
C ARG A 14 -19.14 -78.19 -0.05
N LEU A 15 -18.07 -77.64 0.51
CA LEU A 15 -16.95 -76.93 -0.12
C LEU A 15 -16.98 -76.76 -1.65
N ALA A 16 -16.91 -75.51 -2.08
CA ALA A 16 -15.99 -75.08 -3.14
C ALA A 16 -15.62 -73.61 -2.87
N ALA A 17 -14.46 -73.40 -2.24
CA ALA A 17 -13.84 -72.09 -2.18
C ALA A 17 -13.24 -71.80 -3.55
N LEU A 18 -13.95 -71.02 -4.37
CA LEU A 18 -13.41 -70.41 -5.58
C LEU A 18 -12.71 -69.11 -5.18
N LEU A 19 -11.37 -69.19 -5.12
CA LEU A 19 -10.48 -68.05 -5.23
C LEU A 19 -10.71 -67.39 -6.59
N LEU A 20 -11.58 -66.39 -6.66
CA LEU A 20 -11.51 -65.40 -7.73
C LEU A 20 -10.38 -64.44 -7.40
N CYS A 21 -9.23 -64.63 -8.05
CA CYS A 21 -8.27 -63.56 -8.27
C CYS A 21 -8.95 -62.48 -9.10
N ALA A 22 -9.61 -61.53 -8.45
CA ALA A 22 -9.92 -60.26 -9.06
C ALA A 22 -8.57 -59.55 -9.27
N ALA A 23 -8.08 -59.62 -10.51
CA ALA A 23 -7.02 -58.73 -10.97
C ALA A 23 -7.57 -57.31 -10.87
N ALA A 24 -7.28 -56.66 -9.74
CA ALA A 24 -7.40 -55.22 -9.62
C ALA A 24 -6.48 -54.64 -10.68
N ALA A 25 -7.05 -54.17 -11.79
CA ALA A 25 -6.38 -53.28 -12.70
C ALA A 25 -6.00 -52.04 -11.88
N LEU A 26 -4.77 -52.03 -11.37
CA LEU A 26 -4.08 -50.86 -10.89
C LEU A 26 -3.94 -49.93 -12.08
N PHE A 27 -4.99 -49.15 -12.36
CA PHE A 27 -4.81 -47.91 -13.10
C PHE A 27 -3.92 -47.05 -12.21
N PRO A 28 -2.70 -46.67 -12.63
CA PRO A 28 -1.98 -45.63 -11.93
C PRO A 28 -2.83 -44.37 -12.05
N THR A 29 -3.48 -43.96 -10.96
CA THR A 29 -3.93 -42.58 -10.84
C THR A 29 -2.65 -41.76 -10.85
N ALA A 30 -2.27 -41.26 -12.02
CA ALA A 30 -1.22 -40.29 -12.15
C ALA A 30 -1.64 -39.09 -11.30
N VAL A 31 -1.06 -38.96 -10.11
CA VAL A 31 -1.02 -37.70 -9.40
C VAL A 31 -0.36 -36.74 -10.38
N PRO A 32 -0.99 -35.63 -10.79
CA PRO A 32 -0.30 -34.66 -11.64
C PRO A 32 0.97 -34.28 -10.89
N ALA A 33 2.13 -34.53 -11.52
CA ALA A 33 3.40 -34.08 -11.00
C ALA A 33 3.28 -32.56 -10.87
N GLY A 34 3.17 -32.07 -9.64
CA GLY A 34 2.99 -30.66 -9.35
C GLY A 34 4.17 -29.89 -9.92
N ALA A 35 3.97 -29.23 -11.04
CA ALA A 35 4.97 -28.35 -11.59
C ALA A 35 4.96 -27.07 -10.76
N ALA A 36 5.89 -26.98 -9.82
CA ALA A 36 6.08 -25.77 -9.03
C ALA A 36 6.27 -24.56 -9.96
N ALA A 37 5.76 -23.40 -9.54
CA ALA A 37 6.04 -22.14 -10.21
C ALA A 37 7.57 -21.98 -10.40
N PRO A 38 8.03 -21.33 -11.49
CA PRO A 38 9.45 -21.17 -11.72
C PRO A 38 10.05 -20.35 -10.57
N PRO A 39 11.34 -20.57 -10.22
CA PRO A 39 11.98 -19.80 -9.17
C PRO A 39 11.87 -18.29 -9.47
N PRO A 40 11.60 -17.44 -8.47
CA PRO A 40 11.45 -16.02 -8.72
C PRO A 40 12.72 -15.39 -9.31
N VAL A 41 12.56 -14.63 -10.39
CA VAL A 41 13.64 -13.85 -11.01
C VAL A 41 13.49 -12.37 -10.66
N PRO A 42 14.56 -11.66 -10.26
CA PRO A 42 14.48 -10.22 -10.02
C PRO A 42 14.07 -9.46 -11.29
N GLY A 43 13.17 -8.49 -11.16
CA GLY A 43 12.76 -7.64 -12.28
C GLY A 43 11.84 -6.50 -11.86
N THR A 44 11.30 -5.79 -12.84
CA THR A 44 10.31 -4.72 -12.67
C THR A 44 8.99 -5.10 -13.34
N LEU A 45 7.89 -4.47 -12.94
CA LEU A 45 6.64 -4.61 -13.70
C LEU A 45 6.78 -3.81 -15.00
N GLN A 46 6.51 -4.49 -16.11
CA GLN A 46 6.51 -3.91 -17.45
C GLN A 46 5.08 -3.81 -17.97
N ALA A 47 4.88 -2.98 -18.99
CA ALA A 47 3.58 -2.85 -19.63
C ALA A 47 3.29 -4.03 -20.57
N TYR A 48 2.06 -4.53 -20.52
CA TYR A 48 1.51 -5.57 -21.39
C TYR A 48 0.17 -5.10 -21.98
N ASP A 49 -0.25 -5.66 -23.12
CA ASP A 49 -1.60 -5.42 -23.64
C ASP A 49 -2.62 -6.18 -22.78
N ILE A 50 -3.19 -5.51 -21.77
CA ILE A 50 -4.15 -6.10 -20.83
C ILE A 50 -5.56 -5.62 -21.14
N GLY A 51 -6.40 -6.54 -21.61
CA GLY A 51 -7.79 -6.25 -22.00
C GLY A 51 -8.80 -6.29 -20.85
N SER A 52 -8.54 -7.06 -19.81
CA SER A 52 -9.45 -7.24 -18.67
C SER A 52 -8.68 -7.49 -17.38
N VAL A 53 -9.21 -6.99 -16.26
CA VAL A 53 -8.61 -7.14 -14.92
C VAL A 53 -9.63 -7.76 -13.98
N PHE A 54 -9.20 -8.72 -13.17
CA PHE A 54 -9.98 -9.39 -12.16
C PHE A 54 -9.22 -9.42 -10.83
N SER A 55 -9.94 -9.59 -9.73
CA SER A 55 -9.35 -9.79 -8.41
C SER A 55 -9.67 -11.19 -7.89
N ALA A 56 -8.79 -11.75 -7.08
CA ALA A 56 -9.07 -12.96 -6.33
C ALA A 56 -8.38 -12.92 -4.97
N GLY A 57 -8.95 -13.57 -3.96
CA GLY A 57 -8.27 -13.69 -2.68
C GLY A 57 -8.99 -14.55 -1.66
N VAL A 58 -8.27 -14.88 -0.58
CA VAL A 58 -8.77 -15.65 0.56
C VAL A 58 -8.67 -14.84 1.85
N SER A 59 -9.63 -15.01 2.78
CA SER A 59 -9.55 -14.41 4.11
C SER A 59 -9.47 -12.88 4.01
N SER A 60 -8.48 -12.24 4.66
CA SER A 60 -8.20 -10.81 4.49
C SER A 60 -7.89 -10.41 3.04
N GLY A 61 -7.25 -11.28 2.25
CA GLY A 61 -7.06 -11.09 0.82
C GLY A 61 -8.36 -11.13 0.03
N GLY A 62 -9.34 -11.92 0.49
CA GLY A 62 -10.70 -11.93 -0.06
C GLY A 62 -11.46 -10.62 0.23
N TYR A 63 -11.26 -10.06 1.43
CA TYR A 63 -11.80 -8.73 1.77
C TYR A 63 -11.16 -7.66 0.89
N MET A 64 -9.84 -7.71 0.69
CA MET A 64 -9.13 -6.79 -0.19
C MET A 64 -9.55 -6.96 -1.66
N ALA A 65 -9.75 -8.18 -2.15
CA ALA A 65 -10.28 -8.43 -3.50
C ALA A 65 -11.66 -7.78 -3.69
N THR A 66 -12.53 -7.93 -2.68
CA THR A 66 -13.86 -7.29 -2.66
C THR A 66 -13.74 -5.77 -2.63
N GLN A 67 -12.84 -5.21 -1.81
CA GLN A 67 -12.56 -3.77 -1.77
C GLN A 67 -12.05 -3.22 -3.09
N LEU A 68 -11.11 -3.89 -3.75
CA LEU A 68 -10.60 -3.51 -5.06
C LEU A 68 -11.70 -3.53 -6.12
N HIS A 69 -12.50 -4.59 -6.14
CA HIS A 69 -13.59 -4.73 -7.10
C HIS A 69 -14.65 -3.64 -6.92
N VAL A 70 -15.06 -3.34 -5.68
CA VAL A 70 -16.05 -2.27 -5.43
C VAL A 70 -15.46 -0.88 -5.68
N ALA A 71 -14.27 -0.60 -5.14
CA ALA A 71 -13.66 0.72 -5.23
C ALA A 71 -13.31 1.09 -6.68
N TYR A 72 -12.72 0.16 -7.45
CA TYR A 72 -12.26 0.37 -8.82
C TYR A 72 -13.01 -0.54 -9.81
N SER A 73 -14.34 -0.62 -9.71
CA SER A 73 -15.19 -1.44 -10.60
C SER A 73 -15.11 -1.02 -12.07
N GLY A 74 -14.66 0.20 -12.39
CA GLY A 74 -14.31 0.59 -13.76
C GLY A 74 -13.02 -0.05 -14.30
N THR A 75 -12.20 -0.63 -13.41
CA THR A 75 -10.99 -1.40 -13.77
C THR A 75 -11.21 -2.91 -13.63
N PHE A 76 -11.74 -3.35 -12.48
CA PHE A 76 -11.97 -4.76 -12.19
C PHE A 76 -13.34 -5.20 -12.71
N GLN A 77 -13.36 -6.19 -13.60
CA GLN A 77 -14.56 -6.70 -14.28
C GLN A 77 -15.11 -7.96 -13.60
N GLY A 78 -14.83 -8.15 -12.31
CA GLY A 78 -15.19 -9.37 -11.57
C GLY A 78 -14.21 -9.72 -10.46
N SER A 79 -14.65 -10.65 -9.60
CA SER A 79 -13.87 -11.06 -8.42
C SER A 79 -14.12 -12.52 -8.01
N ALA A 80 -13.10 -13.17 -7.45
CA ALA A 80 -13.21 -14.50 -6.84
C ALA A 80 -12.80 -14.47 -5.36
N VAL A 81 -13.70 -14.81 -4.46
CA VAL A 81 -13.53 -14.57 -3.01
C VAL A 81 -13.72 -15.85 -2.21
N PHE A 82 -12.69 -16.25 -1.47
CA PHE A 82 -12.70 -17.43 -0.60
C PHE A 82 -12.74 -17.01 0.87
N ALA A 83 -13.65 -17.61 1.64
CA ALA A 83 -13.66 -17.51 3.11
C ALA A 83 -13.54 -16.05 3.61
N SER A 84 -14.41 -15.18 3.13
CA SER A 84 -14.38 -13.73 3.39
C SER A 84 -15.79 -13.14 3.47
N GLY A 85 -15.92 -11.81 3.57
CA GLY A 85 -17.20 -11.15 3.79
C GLY A 85 -17.42 -9.86 3.01
N PRO A 86 -18.55 -9.18 3.24
CA PRO A 86 -18.98 -8.00 2.48
C PRO A 86 -17.99 -6.83 2.54
N TYR A 87 -18.06 -5.97 1.52
CA TYR A 87 -17.34 -4.70 1.46
C TYR A 87 -17.58 -3.83 2.70
N ASP A 88 -16.51 -3.21 3.21
CA ASP A 88 -16.51 -2.29 4.38
C ASP A 88 -17.13 -2.91 5.65
N CYS A 89 -17.22 -4.25 5.76
CA CYS A 89 -17.88 -4.92 6.88
C CYS A 89 -17.34 -4.47 8.25
N ALA A 90 -16.02 -4.34 8.38
CA ALA A 90 -15.39 -3.93 9.62
C ALA A 90 -15.64 -2.47 9.99
N ARG A 91 -16.00 -1.60 9.03
CA ARG A 91 -16.24 -0.16 9.22
C ARG A 91 -15.13 0.54 10.01
N GLY A 92 -13.87 0.19 9.71
CA GLY A 92 -12.70 0.75 10.39
C GLY A 92 -12.52 0.31 11.85
N GLN A 93 -13.19 -0.76 12.30
CA GLN A 93 -13.18 -1.19 13.69
C GLN A 93 -12.81 -2.67 13.83
N LEU A 94 -11.68 -2.95 14.51
CA LEU A 94 -11.23 -4.32 14.78
C LEU A 94 -12.26 -5.13 15.57
N GLY A 95 -12.98 -4.51 16.50
CA GLY A 95 -14.05 -5.19 17.25
C GLY A 95 -15.18 -5.70 16.35
N THR A 96 -15.61 -4.89 15.37
CA THR A 96 -16.59 -5.32 14.37
C THR A 96 -16.00 -6.37 13.42
N ALA A 97 -14.74 -6.19 13.01
CA ALA A 97 -14.02 -7.16 12.18
C ALA A 97 -14.08 -8.58 12.78
N LEU A 98 -13.76 -8.71 14.07
CA LEU A 98 -13.73 -10.00 14.76
C LEU A 98 -15.13 -10.60 15.00
N ASN A 99 -16.09 -9.76 15.39
CA ASN A 99 -17.36 -10.25 15.93
C ASN A 99 -18.51 -10.31 14.92
N ALA A 100 -18.48 -9.47 13.88
CA ALA A 100 -19.52 -9.40 12.85
C ALA A 100 -19.04 -9.95 11.49
N CYS A 101 -17.74 -9.82 11.21
CA CYS A 101 -17.15 -10.12 9.90
C CYS A 101 -16.27 -11.38 9.90
N MET A 102 -16.19 -12.09 11.03
CA MET A 102 -15.47 -13.36 11.12
C MET A 102 -16.34 -14.35 11.88
N ASP A 103 -16.71 -13.95 13.10
CA ASP A 103 -17.77 -14.59 13.85
C ASP A 103 -19.16 -14.03 13.46
N THR A 104 -20.19 -14.44 14.19
CA THR A 104 -21.59 -14.05 14.07
C THR A 104 -22.16 -13.62 15.42
N THR A 105 -21.30 -13.20 16.36
CA THR A 105 -21.71 -12.69 17.68
C THR A 105 -22.29 -11.28 17.60
N GLN A 106 -21.97 -10.55 16.54
CA GLN A 106 -22.56 -9.27 16.17
C GLN A 106 -23.22 -9.35 14.79
N ASN A 107 -24.30 -8.59 14.58
CA ASN A 107 -24.90 -8.47 13.26
C ASN A 107 -24.06 -7.53 12.38
N LEU A 108 -23.64 -8.01 11.21
CA LEU A 108 -22.88 -7.24 10.21
C LEU A 108 -23.68 -6.12 9.53
N GLN A 109 -25.01 -6.13 9.66
CA GLN A 109 -25.92 -5.10 9.14
C GLN A 109 -25.81 -4.92 7.61
N LEU A 110 -26.11 -5.99 6.85
CA LEU A 110 -25.89 -6.04 5.40
C LEU A 110 -26.53 -4.88 4.63
N ALA A 111 -27.78 -4.53 4.96
CA ALA A 111 -28.48 -3.39 4.33
C ALA A 111 -27.75 -2.05 4.58
N THR A 112 -27.13 -1.87 5.75
CA THR A 112 -26.33 -0.68 6.06
C THR A 112 -25.04 -0.65 5.23
N LEU A 113 -24.38 -1.80 5.03
CA LEU A 113 -23.18 -1.89 4.19
C LEU A 113 -23.49 -1.58 2.73
N GLU A 114 -24.64 -2.05 2.23
CA GLU A 114 -25.13 -1.72 0.88
C GLU A 114 -25.40 -0.22 0.73
N GLN A 115 -26.12 0.38 1.68
CA GLN A 115 -26.40 1.82 1.65
C GLN A 115 -25.10 2.63 1.71
N ALA A 116 -24.17 2.28 2.60
CA ALA A 116 -22.87 2.94 2.70
C ALA A 116 -22.09 2.85 1.38
N THR A 117 -22.17 1.73 0.67
CA THR A 117 -21.53 1.58 -0.66
C THR A 117 -22.15 2.54 -1.67
N ARG A 118 -23.49 2.63 -1.72
CA ARG A 118 -24.21 3.56 -2.63
C ARG A 118 -23.87 5.01 -2.31
N ASP A 119 -23.79 5.37 -1.04
CA ASP A 119 -23.45 6.72 -0.59
C ASP A 119 -22.01 7.08 -0.98
N ARG A 120 -21.04 6.16 -0.76
CA ARG A 120 -19.65 6.37 -1.17
C ARG A 120 -19.53 6.54 -2.69
N SER A 121 -20.29 5.77 -3.46
CA SER A 121 -20.33 5.86 -4.92
C SER A 121 -20.91 7.20 -5.39
N ALA A 122 -22.01 7.65 -4.80
CA ALA A 122 -22.60 8.96 -5.08
C ALA A 122 -21.66 10.13 -4.73
N GLN A 123 -20.76 9.93 -3.75
CA GLN A 123 -19.73 10.89 -3.36
C GLN A 123 -18.43 10.78 -4.20
N GLY A 124 -18.36 9.89 -5.18
CA GLY A 124 -17.15 9.65 -5.99
C GLY A 124 -15.98 9.03 -5.23
N GLN A 125 -16.23 8.47 -4.04
CA GLN A 125 -15.20 7.83 -3.22
C GLN A 125 -14.90 6.39 -3.66
N VAL A 126 -15.84 5.78 -4.36
CA VAL A 126 -15.69 4.52 -5.09
C VAL A 126 -16.35 4.70 -6.45
N ASP A 127 -16.02 3.84 -7.40
CA ASP A 127 -16.64 3.85 -8.72
C ASP A 127 -18.18 3.66 -8.68
N PRO A 128 -18.90 4.00 -9.77
CA PRO A 128 -20.34 3.79 -9.88
C PRO A 128 -20.75 2.35 -9.54
N VAL A 129 -21.64 2.16 -8.56
CA VAL A 129 -22.18 0.83 -8.21
C VAL A 129 -22.89 0.13 -9.37
N ALA A 130 -23.28 0.87 -10.41
CA ALA A 130 -23.85 0.32 -11.63
C ALA A 130 -22.85 -0.55 -12.42
N ASN A 131 -21.54 -0.34 -12.24
CA ASN A 131 -20.51 -1.15 -12.87
C ASN A 131 -20.53 -2.60 -12.38
N LEU A 132 -20.92 -2.83 -11.11
CA LEU A 132 -21.00 -4.17 -10.52
C LEU A 132 -22.12 -5.03 -11.13
N ALA A 133 -23.08 -4.42 -11.82
CA ALA A 133 -24.20 -5.13 -12.41
C ALA A 133 -23.73 -5.98 -13.59
N GLY A 134 -23.96 -7.29 -13.54
CA GLY A 134 -23.53 -8.24 -14.56
C GLY A 134 -22.10 -8.78 -14.38
N ASP A 135 -21.28 -8.18 -13.51
CA ASP A 135 -19.93 -8.66 -13.26
C ASP A 135 -19.95 -10.10 -12.70
N PRO A 136 -19.13 -11.02 -13.23
CA PRO A 136 -18.99 -12.35 -12.68
C PRO A 136 -18.29 -12.30 -11.31
N VAL A 137 -18.94 -12.85 -10.30
CA VAL A 137 -18.37 -13.00 -8.96
C VAL A 137 -18.43 -14.46 -8.53
N TYR A 138 -17.27 -15.04 -8.22
CA TYR A 138 -17.17 -16.35 -7.60
C TYR A 138 -17.01 -16.20 -6.09
N VAL A 139 -17.80 -16.93 -5.31
CA VAL A 139 -17.73 -16.94 -3.85
C VAL A 139 -17.54 -18.38 -3.38
N PHE A 140 -16.68 -18.60 -2.39
CA PHE A 140 -16.45 -19.91 -1.81
C PHE A 140 -16.56 -19.93 -0.27
N SER A 141 -17.30 -20.91 0.28
CA SER A 141 -17.38 -21.17 1.73
C SER A 141 -17.34 -22.66 2.09
N GLY A 142 -16.38 -23.06 2.92
CA GLY A 142 -16.36 -24.39 3.53
C GLY A 142 -17.27 -24.52 4.75
N SER A 143 -17.91 -25.68 4.96
CA SER A 143 -18.75 -25.88 6.16
C SER A 143 -17.94 -26.08 7.44
N GLY A 144 -16.63 -26.37 7.30
CA GLY A 144 -15.69 -26.53 8.39
C GLY A 144 -14.95 -25.23 8.75
N ASP A 145 -15.22 -24.12 8.07
CA ASP A 145 -14.59 -22.84 8.37
C ASP A 145 -15.18 -22.25 9.66
N SER A 146 -14.36 -22.29 10.71
CA SER A 146 -14.65 -21.70 12.03
C SER A 146 -13.99 -20.33 12.23
N THR A 147 -13.32 -19.79 11.21
CA THR A 147 -12.59 -18.51 11.27
C THR A 147 -13.39 -17.40 10.63
N VAL A 148 -13.82 -17.58 9.37
CA VAL A 148 -14.83 -16.74 8.74
C VAL A 148 -16.05 -17.62 8.52
N LYS A 149 -16.99 -17.53 9.45
CA LYS A 149 -18.14 -18.43 9.50
C LYS A 149 -18.99 -18.24 8.24
N ARG A 150 -19.55 -19.35 7.75
CA ARG A 150 -20.41 -19.39 6.56
C ARG A 150 -21.47 -18.28 6.47
N PRO A 151 -22.20 -17.89 7.55
CA PRO A 151 -23.16 -16.79 7.45
C PRO A 151 -22.57 -15.44 7.01
N VAL A 152 -21.28 -15.19 7.28
CA VAL A 152 -20.57 -14.01 6.78
C VAL A 152 -20.35 -14.11 5.27
N VAL A 153 -20.00 -15.29 4.77
CA VAL A 153 -19.79 -15.56 3.34
C VAL A 153 -21.12 -15.57 2.57
N ASP A 154 -22.19 -16.09 3.20
CA ASP A 154 -23.55 -16.02 2.67
C ASP A 154 -23.95 -14.54 2.47
N ALA A 155 -23.65 -13.67 3.45
CA ALA A 155 -23.90 -12.24 3.33
C ALA A 155 -23.07 -11.55 2.24
N LEU A 156 -21.86 -12.05 1.92
CA LEU A 156 -21.07 -11.57 0.78
C LEU A 156 -21.72 -11.93 -0.56
N ALA A 157 -22.21 -13.16 -0.70
CA ALA A 157 -22.93 -13.59 -1.89
C ALA A 157 -24.21 -12.73 -2.08
N ASP A 158 -24.95 -12.50 -1.01
CA ASP A 158 -26.13 -11.63 -1.02
C ASP A 158 -25.75 -10.18 -1.37
N TYR A 159 -24.70 -9.62 -0.76
CA TYR A 159 -24.21 -8.27 -1.03
C TYR A 159 -24.00 -8.05 -2.54
N TYR A 160 -23.22 -8.91 -3.18
CA TYR A 160 -22.97 -8.83 -4.62
C TYR A 160 -24.25 -9.03 -5.45
N GLY A 161 -25.10 -9.97 -5.05
CA GLY A 161 -26.39 -10.20 -5.70
C GLY A 161 -27.29 -8.95 -5.69
N ARG A 162 -27.28 -8.17 -4.60
CA ARG A 162 -28.07 -6.92 -4.49
C ARG A 162 -27.51 -5.75 -5.30
N PHE A 163 -26.27 -5.85 -5.79
CA PHE A 163 -25.71 -4.95 -6.80
C PHE A 163 -25.88 -5.48 -8.23
N GLY A 164 -26.53 -6.62 -8.42
CA GLY A 164 -26.82 -7.20 -9.73
C GLY A 164 -25.66 -7.99 -10.34
N ALA A 165 -24.63 -8.32 -9.56
CA ALA A 165 -23.53 -9.16 -10.02
C ALA A 165 -24.00 -10.60 -10.30
N ARG A 166 -23.35 -11.29 -11.23
CA ARG A 166 -23.59 -12.71 -11.52
C ARG A 166 -22.82 -13.56 -10.53
N VAL A 167 -23.44 -13.86 -9.40
CA VAL A 167 -22.79 -14.62 -8.31
C VAL A 167 -22.86 -16.13 -8.57
N ARG A 168 -21.70 -16.79 -8.55
CA ARG A 168 -21.55 -18.24 -8.44
C ARG A 168 -20.99 -18.57 -7.07
N TYR A 169 -21.83 -19.10 -6.20
CA TYR A 169 -21.46 -19.43 -4.83
C TYR A 169 -21.27 -20.93 -4.63
N ASP A 170 -20.02 -21.36 -4.46
CA ASP A 170 -19.68 -22.73 -4.08
C ASP A 170 -19.56 -22.87 -2.56
N ARG A 171 -20.34 -23.79 -2.02
CA ARG A 171 -20.37 -24.14 -0.59
C ARG A 171 -20.50 -25.64 -0.38
N SER A 172 -20.07 -26.41 -1.38
CA SER A 172 -20.32 -27.85 -1.50
C SER A 172 -19.44 -28.72 -0.61
N THR A 173 -18.31 -28.18 -0.13
CA THR A 173 -17.31 -28.95 0.62
C THR A 173 -17.31 -28.62 2.11
N ALA A 174 -16.70 -29.53 2.88
CA ALA A 174 -16.43 -29.35 4.31
C ALA A 174 -15.13 -28.59 4.60
N ALA A 175 -14.69 -27.74 3.67
CA ALA A 175 -13.40 -27.08 3.79
C ALA A 175 -13.25 -26.29 5.11
N GLY A 176 -12.04 -26.30 5.66
CA GLY A 176 -11.62 -25.35 6.70
C GLY A 176 -11.36 -23.96 6.13
N HIS A 177 -10.76 -23.07 6.93
CA HIS A 177 -10.39 -21.73 6.49
C HIS A 177 -9.11 -21.76 5.66
N ALA A 178 -9.24 -21.81 4.34
CA ALA A 178 -8.12 -21.95 3.42
C ALA A 178 -8.47 -21.48 2.00
N TRP A 179 -7.44 -21.28 1.18
CA TRP A 179 -7.57 -21.27 -0.27
C TRP A 179 -7.70 -22.73 -0.73
N ILE A 180 -8.72 -23.03 -1.55
CA ILE A 180 -9.02 -24.41 -1.95
C ILE A 180 -8.47 -24.65 -3.33
N THR A 181 -7.56 -25.61 -3.44
CA THR A 181 -6.71 -25.81 -4.62
C THR A 181 -6.29 -27.28 -4.72
N PRO A 182 -6.22 -27.87 -5.93
CA PRO A 182 -5.66 -29.20 -6.13
C PRO A 182 -4.23 -29.39 -5.61
N LEU A 183 -3.44 -28.31 -5.55
CA LEU A 183 -2.05 -28.33 -5.07
C LEU A 183 -1.91 -28.15 -3.55
N GLY A 184 -3.03 -28.05 -2.83
CA GLY A 184 -3.03 -27.81 -1.39
C GLY A 184 -2.41 -28.98 -0.61
N PRO A 185 -1.37 -28.76 0.22
CA PRO A 185 -0.77 -29.83 1.01
C PRO A 185 -1.64 -30.29 2.18
N ASN A 186 -2.61 -29.47 2.60
CA ASN A 186 -3.52 -29.82 3.68
C ASN A 186 -4.73 -30.59 3.14
N SER A 187 -5.29 -31.47 3.98
CA SER A 187 -6.60 -32.06 3.70
C SER A 187 -7.72 -31.02 3.84
N CYS A 188 -8.86 -31.27 3.18
CA CYS A 188 -9.94 -30.31 3.03
C CYS A 188 -10.37 -29.58 4.33
N THR A 189 -10.54 -30.29 5.44
CA THR A 189 -11.11 -29.76 6.69
C THR A 189 -10.13 -28.97 7.56
N VAL A 190 -8.85 -28.89 7.18
CA VAL A 190 -7.79 -28.30 8.01
C VAL A 190 -7.82 -26.77 7.99
N THR A 191 -7.60 -26.13 9.15
CA THR A 191 -7.45 -24.67 9.28
C THR A 191 -6.07 -24.36 9.86
N GLN A 192 -5.01 -24.59 9.09
CA GLN A 192 -3.61 -24.42 9.52
C GLN A 192 -2.71 -24.02 8.36
N SER A 193 -1.54 -23.43 8.66
CA SER A 193 -0.51 -23.11 7.66
C SER A 193 -0.17 -24.35 6.81
N PRO A 194 -0.06 -24.23 5.48
CA PRO A 194 -0.01 -22.98 4.71
C PRO A 194 -1.37 -22.41 4.28
N TYR A 195 -2.48 -22.92 4.83
CA TYR A 195 -3.86 -22.51 4.49
C TYR A 195 -4.18 -22.69 3.00
N LEU A 196 -3.69 -23.79 2.44
CA LEU A 196 -3.92 -24.26 1.07
C LEU A 196 -4.41 -25.71 1.18
N ASN A 197 -5.68 -25.95 0.87
CA ASN A 197 -6.32 -27.24 1.12
C ASN A 197 -6.75 -27.90 -0.17
N ASN A 198 -6.44 -29.19 -0.30
CA ASN A 198 -6.99 -30.03 -1.35
C ASN A 198 -8.31 -30.65 -0.89
N CYS A 199 -9.40 -30.24 -1.54
CA CYS A 199 -10.76 -30.74 -1.30
C CYS A 199 -11.25 -31.72 -2.38
N GLY A 200 -10.37 -32.20 -3.26
CA GLY A 200 -10.73 -33.07 -4.38
C GLY A 200 -11.54 -32.36 -5.48
N ILE A 201 -11.49 -31.02 -5.52
CA ILE A 201 -12.13 -30.18 -6.53
C ILE A 201 -11.11 -29.25 -7.19
N ASP A 202 -11.40 -28.86 -8.42
CA ASP A 202 -10.67 -27.83 -9.15
C ASP A 202 -11.42 -26.50 -9.03
N ALA A 203 -11.13 -25.78 -7.93
CA ALA A 203 -11.78 -24.51 -7.66
C ALA A 203 -11.31 -23.43 -8.64
N GLU A 204 -10.05 -23.47 -9.06
CA GLU A 204 -9.45 -22.54 -10.02
C GLU A 204 -10.08 -22.65 -11.40
N GLY A 205 -10.28 -23.86 -11.93
CA GLY A 205 -11.00 -24.05 -13.19
C GLY A 205 -12.43 -23.53 -13.11
N THR A 206 -13.08 -23.74 -11.98
CA THR A 206 -14.46 -23.28 -11.74
C THR A 206 -14.55 -21.76 -11.64
N LEU A 207 -13.67 -21.12 -10.87
CA LEU A 207 -13.67 -19.67 -10.67
C LEU A 207 -13.26 -18.96 -11.95
N LEU A 208 -12.19 -19.41 -12.63
CA LEU A 208 -11.71 -18.76 -13.84
C LEU A 208 -12.70 -18.97 -15.00
N GLY A 209 -13.31 -20.15 -15.10
CA GLY A 209 -14.40 -20.37 -16.06
C GLY A 209 -15.58 -19.43 -15.83
N HIS A 210 -15.90 -19.10 -14.58
CA HIS A 210 -16.95 -18.13 -14.26
C HIS A 210 -16.56 -16.68 -14.59
N LEU A 211 -15.33 -16.28 -14.26
CA LEU A 211 -14.83 -14.93 -14.53
C LEU A 211 -14.61 -14.67 -16.03
N LEU A 212 -14.07 -15.65 -16.74
CA LEU A 212 -13.63 -15.52 -18.14
C LEU A 212 -14.65 -16.07 -19.16
N GLY A 213 -15.72 -16.70 -18.67
CA GLY A 213 -16.74 -17.40 -19.47
C GLY A 213 -16.36 -18.84 -19.83
N SER A 214 -15.09 -19.07 -20.16
CA SER A 214 -14.51 -20.41 -20.36
C SER A 214 -13.00 -20.37 -20.16
N VAL A 215 -12.41 -21.49 -19.75
CA VAL A 215 -10.95 -21.64 -19.66
C VAL A 215 -10.48 -22.94 -20.29
N ALA A 216 -9.29 -22.89 -20.90
CA ALA A 216 -8.55 -24.08 -21.28
C ALA A 216 -8.07 -24.82 -20.03
N ALA A 217 -7.84 -26.13 -20.17
CA ALA A 217 -7.26 -26.95 -19.12
C ALA A 217 -5.90 -26.39 -18.66
N PRO A 218 -5.52 -26.58 -17.38
CA PRO A 218 -4.26 -26.10 -16.86
C PRO A 218 -3.09 -26.80 -17.56
N GLY A 219 -1.99 -26.07 -17.73
CA GLY A 219 -0.75 -26.62 -18.29
C GLY A 219 -0.15 -27.71 -17.40
N THR A 220 0.60 -28.63 -17.99
CA THR A 220 1.39 -29.65 -17.24
C THR A 220 2.64 -29.06 -16.60
N GLY A 221 2.84 -27.75 -16.70
CA GLY A 221 4.02 -27.00 -16.30
C GLY A 221 3.78 -25.49 -16.37
N THR A 222 4.70 -24.72 -15.80
CA THR A 222 4.77 -23.26 -15.95
C THR A 222 5.90 -22.89 -16.92
N GLY A 223 5.54 -22.47 -18.13
CA GLY A 223 6.44 -21.96 -19.18
C GLY A 223 6.68 -20.45 -19.12
N GLY A 224 6.02 -19.75 -18.20
CA GLY A 224 6.20 -18.33 -17.94
C GLY A 224 7.37 -18.02 -17.00
N SER A 225 7.47 -16.75 -16.59
CA SER A 225 8.46 -16.26 -15.63
C SER A 225 7.78 -15.70 -14.39
N LEU A 226 8.28 -16.05 -13.21
CA LEU A 226 7.84 -15.46 -11.94
C LEU A 226 8.73 -14.26 -11.61
N ILE A 227 8.27 -13.06 -11.91
CA ILE A 227 9.01 -11.81 -11.67
C ILE A 227 8.84 -11.42 -10.21
N ARG A 228 9.95 -11.21 -9.50
CA ARG A 228 9.99 -10.58 -8.16
C ARG A 228 10.36 -9.11 -8.30
N PHE A 229 9.49 -8.21 -7.88
CA PHE A 229 9.65 -6.77 -8.00
C PHE A 229 9.56 -6.06 -6.64
N ASP A 230 10.02 -4.81 -6.58
CA ASP A 230 9.96 -3.96 -5.39
C ASP A 230 8.61 -3.23 -5.28
N GLN A 231 7.85 -3.49 -4.21
CA GLN A 231 6.56 -2.85 -3.95
C GLN A 231 6.69 -1.39 -3.49
N ASN A 232 7.87 -0.95 -3.00
CA ASN A 232 8.08 0.45 -2.62
C ASN A 232 7.85 1.40 -3.80
N ALA A 233 8.15 0.94 -5.03
CA ALA A 233 7.90 1.70 -6.26
C ALA A 233 6.41 2.02 -6.51
N TYR A 234 5.50 1.28 -5.88
CA TYR A 234 4.05 1.44 -6.06
C TYR A 234 3.35 1.92 -4.78
N ALA A 235 4.02 1.87 -3.63
CA ALA A 235 3.45 2.31 -2.37
C ALA A 235 3.30 3.84 -2.33
N PRO A 236 2.11 4.38 -2.00
CA PRO A 236 1.97 5.81 -1.68
C PRO A 236 3.01 6.26 -0.64
N GLY A 237 3.80 7.28 -0.99
CA GLY A 237 4.89 7.78 -0.14
C GLY A 237 6.18 6.96 -0.21
N GLY A 238 6.31 6.02 -1.15
CA GLY A 238 7.55 5.30 -1.45
C GLY A 238 7.96 4.27 -0.40
N SER A 239 7.05 3.87 0.50
CA SER A 239 7.35 2.91 1.57
C SER A 239 6.23 1.88 1.74
N ALA A 240 6.44 0.66 1.26
CA ALA A 240 5.50 -0.45 1.42
C ALA A 240 5.36 -0.84 2.91
N ALA A 241 6.45 -0.80 3.66
CA ALA A 241 6.45 -1.10 5.10
C ALA A 241 5.53 -0.17 5.90
N ALA A 242 5.46 1.12 5.53
CA ALA A 242 4.55 2.09 6.17
C ALA A 242 3.06 1.75 5.97
N LEU A 243 2.75 0.84 5.04
CA LEU A 243 1.40 0.40 4.70
C LEU A 243 1.11 -1.01 5.20
N SER A 244 1.99 -1.63 6.00
CA SER A 244 1.91 -3.06 6.34
C SER A 244 2.02 -3.97 5.10
N MET A 245 2.83 -3.59 4.11
CA MET A 245 3.15 -4.39 2.93
C MET A 245 4.62 -4.80 2.92
N GLY A 246 4.93 -5.94 2.31
CA GLY A 246 6.31 -6.43 2.12
C GLY A 246 7.10 -5.56 1.13
N GLY A 247 8.43 -5.67 1.14
CA GLY A 247 9.25 -5.03 0.11
C GLY A 247 9.08 -5.71 -1.25
N GLU A 248 8.85 -7.02 -1.26
CA GLU A 248 8.73 -7.83 -2.46
C GLU A 248 7.28 -8.02 -2.89
N GLY A 249 7.04 -7.99 -4.20
CA GLY A 249 5.82 -8.45 -4.86
C GLY A 249 6.18 -9.43 -5.97
N PHE A 250 5.21 -10.23 -6.42
CA PHE A 250 5.44 -11.20 -7.49
C PHE A 250 4.45 -11.03 -8.64
N ALA A 251 4.87 -11.29 -9.87
CA ALA A 251 4.00 -11.38 -11.03
C ALA A 251 4.40 -12.59 -11.88
N TYR A 252 3.49 -13.53 -12.06
CA TYR A 252 3.66 -14.62 -13.02
C TYR A 252 3.23 -14.14 -14.40
N VAL A 253 4.16 -14.17 -15.35
CA VAL A 253 3.96 -13.72 -16.72
C VAL A 253 4.13 -14.90 -17.68
N PRO A 254 3.06 -15.37 -18.32
CA PRO A 254 3.13 -16.38 -19.36
C PRO A 254 4.00 -15.94 -20.55
N ALA A 255 4.62 -16.91 -21.23
CA ALA A 255 5.43 -16.64 -22.43
C ALA A 255 4.62 -15.95 -23.54
N SER A 256 3.32 -16.24 -23.67
CA SER A 256 2.44 -15.59 -24.65
C SER A 256 2.30 -14.09 -24.38
N CYS A 257 2.08 -13.70 -23.12
CA CYS A 257 1.99 -12.30 -22.70
C CYS A 257 3.31 -11.57 -22.89
N ALA A 258 4.43 -12.20 -22.54
CA ALA A 258 5.76 -11.66 -22.81
C ALA A 258 6.05 -11.51 -24.32
N GLY A 259 5.46 -12.37 -25.15
CA GLY A 259 5.50 -12.30 -26.61
C GLY A 259 4.56 -11.26 -27.24
N GLY A 260 3.81 -10.49 -26.44
CA GLY A 260 2.92 -9.42 -26.92
C GLY A 260 1.48 -9.84 -27.22
N ALA A 261 1.03 -11.02 -26.74
CA ALA A 261 -0.37 -11.38 -26.79
C ALA A 261 -1.24 -10.42 -25.96
N ARG A 262 -2.51 -10.26 -26.37
CA ARG A 262 -3.51 -9.56 -25.56
C ARG A 262 -3.90 -10.43 -24.38
N CYS A 263 -3.51 -10.03 -23.19
CA CYS A 263 -3.67 -10.80 -21.98
C CYS A 263 -4.75 -10.25 -21.04
N ARG A 264 -5.04 -11.06 -20.03
CA ARG A 264 -5.87 -10.73 -18.87
C ARG A 264 -4.97 -10.55 -17.66
N LEU A 265 -5.46 -9.87 -16.64
CA LEU A 265 -4.76 -9.73 -15.37
C LEU A 265 -5.64 -10.25 -14.24
N LEU A 266 -5.12 -11.16 -13.42
CA LEU A 266 -5.71 -11.57 -12.16
C LEU A 266 -4.83 -11.08 -11.01
N VAL A 267 -5.38 -10.26 -10.13
CA VAL A 267 -4.71 -9.84 -8.89
C VAL A 267 -5.08 -10.82 -7.78
N ALA A 268 -4.15 -11.70 -7.40
CA ALA A 268 -4.34 -12.78 -6.43
C ALA A 268 -3.76 -12.40 -5.06
N LEU A 269 -4.62 -12.30 -4.04
CA LEU A 269 -4.32 -11.76 -2.73
C LEU A 269 -4.35 -12.85 -1.67
N HIS A 270 -3.19 -13.12 -1.08
CA HIS A 270 -3.05 -14.10 0.00
C HIS A 270 -3.80 -13.66 1.27
N GLY A 271 -4.10 -14.60 2.16
CA GLY A 271 -4.73 -14.33 3.46
C GLY A 271 -3.75 -13.91 4.54
N CYS A 272 -4.26 -13.74 5.76
CA CYS A 272 -3.42 -13.53 6.94
C CYS A 272 -2.44 -14.70 7.10
N LYS A 273 -1.21 -14.43 7.57
CA LYS A 273 -0.16 -15.42 7.80
C LYS A 273 0.37 -16.12 6.54
N GLN A 274 0.03 -15.60 5.36
CA GLN A 274 0.44 -16.15 4.07
C GLN A 274 1.31 -15.19 3.24
N GLY A 275 1.73 -14.06 3.82
CA GLY A 275 2.64 -13.13 3.14
C GLY A 275 4.05 -13.70 3.05
N TYR A 276 4.77 -13.37 1.98
CA TYR A 276 6.10 -13.90 1.65
C TYR A 276 7.08 -13.95 2.83
N THR A 277 7.16 -12.87 3.62
CA THR A 277 8.08 -12.74 4.76
C THR A 277 7.52 -13.28 6.08
N TYR A 278 6.27 -13.73 6.11
CA TYR A 278 5.62 -14.19 7.34
C TYR A 278 6.17 -15.54 7.78
N GLN A 279 7.06 -15.56 8.78
CA GLN A 279 7.54 -16.79 9.45
C GLN A 279 8.05 -17.88 8.47
N GLY A 280 8.75 -17.49 7.40
CA GLY A 280 9.28 -18.42 6.40
C GLY A 280 8.22 -19.01 5.46
N PHE A 281 7.05 -18.36 5.32
CA PHE A 281 5.99 -18.79 4.40
C PHE A 281 6.48 -18.82 2.94
N GLY A 282 7.25 -17.82 2.52
CA GLY A 282 7.86 -17.79 1.19
C GLY A 282 6.81 -17.74 0.07
N THR A 283 7.09 -18.44 -1.03
CA THR A 283 6.27 -18.45 -2.26
C THR A 283 5.13 -19.46 -2.23
N ARG A 284 4.79 -20.06 -1.08
CA ARG A 284 3.79 -21.15 -0.99
C ARG A 284 2.42 -20.80 -1.57
N PHE A 285 1.94 -19.57 -1.39
CA PHE A 285 0.68 -19.13 -2.00
C PHE A 285 0.82 -18.97 -3.53
N VAL A 286 1.94 -18.39 -3.97
CA VAL A 286 2.25 -18.19 -5.39
C VAL A 286 2.33 -19.53 -6.13
N GLU A 287 2.98 -20.52 -5.53
CA GLU A 287 3.17 -21.86 -6.08
C GLU A 287 1.94 -22.77 -5.92
N GLY A 288 1.22 -22.65 -4.81
CA GLY A 288 0.17 -23.59 -4.44
C GLY A 288 -1.25 -23.16 -4.82
N ALA A 289 -1.47 -21.91 -5.26
CA ALA A 289 -2.80 -21.43 -5.61
C ALA A 289 -3.37 -22.04 -6.90
N TYR A 290 -2.57 -22.78 -7.67
CA TYR A 290 -2.96 -23.40 -8.95
C TYR A 290 -3.41 -22.41 -10.04
N LEU A 291 -3.01 -21.15 -9.92
CA LEU A 291 -3.37 -20.07 -10.86
C LEU A 291 -2.35 -19.93 -12.00
N ASN A 292 -1.08 -20.30 -11.78
CA ASN A 292 -0.02 -20.14 -12.79
C ASN A 292 -0.16 -21.17 -13.92
N GLU A 293 -0.66 -22.35 -13.59
CA GLU A 293 -0.93 -23.45 -14.51
C GLU A 293 -2.08 -23.09 -15.46
N TYR A 294 -3.08 -22.37 -14.95
CA TYR A 294 -4.13 -21.79 -15.78
C TYR A 294 -3.66 -20.54 -16.54
N ALA A 295 -2.79 -19.73 -15.95
CA ALA A 295 -2.26 -18.53 -16.55
C ALA A 295 -1.62 -18.79 -17.92
N ASP A 296 -0.85 -19.87 -18.01
CA ASP A 296 -0.14 -20.26 -19.23
C ASP A 296 -1.04 -20.65 -20.39
N THR A 297 -2.19 -21.25 -20.12
CA THR A 297 -3.08 -21.76 -21.16
C THR A 297 -4.21 -20.79 -21.50
N ASN A 298 -4.28 -19.64 -20.82
CA ASN A 298 -5.40 -18.69 -20.91
C ASN A 298 -4.98 -17.22 -21.10
N ASP A 299 -3.73 -16.96 -21.49
CA ASP A 299 -3.18 -15.61 -21.70
C ASP A 299 -3.49 -14.68 -20.52
N MET A 300 -3.12 -15.13 -19.32
CA MET A 300 -3.45 -14.42 -18.08
C MET A 300 -2.19 -14.19 -17.26
N ILE A 301 -1.88 -12.93 -16.97
CA ILE A 301 -0.86 -12.57 -15.98
C ILE A 301 -1.49 -12.69 -14.59
N VAL A 302 -0.74 -13.24 -13.62
CA VAL A 302 -1.17 -13.27 -12.22
C VAL A 302 -0.25 -12.39 -11.38
N LEU A 303 -0.82 -11.33 -10.80
CA LEU A 303 -0.12 -10.43 -9.88
C LEU A 303 -0.38 -10.89 -8.44
N TYR A 304 0.68 -11.01 -7.65
CA TYR A 304 0.67 -11.44 -6.25
C TYR A 304 1.32 -10.37 -5.36
N PRO A 305 0.59 -9.29 -5.04
CA PRO A 305 1.03 -8.32 -4.04
C PRO A 305 1.21 -8.99 -2.67
N GLN A 306 2.11 -8.48 -1.83
CA GLN A 306 2.42 -9.06 -0.53
C GLN A 306 2.12 -8.08 0.61
N ALA A 307 1.17 -8.44 1.47
CA ALA A 307 1.03 -7.83 2.79
C ALA A 307 2.11 -8.37 3.75
N ALA A 308 2.46 -7.60 4.77
CA ALA A 308 3.45 -7.97 5.78
C ALA A 308 2.94 -7.64 7.19
N ALA A 309 3.43 -8.38 8.18
CA ALA A 309 3.08 -8.12 9.58
C ALA A 309 3.71 -6.81 10.07
N THR A 310 2.98 -6.06 10.90
CA THR A 310 3.53 -4.91 11.62
C THR A 310 4.32 -5.38 12.83
N ALA A 311 5.35 -4.60 13.22
CA ALA A 311 6.01 -4.78 14.52
C ALA A 311 5.09 -4.38 15.70
N THR A 312 4.12 -3.50 15.46
CA THR A 312 3.05 -3.18 16.41
C THR A 312 1.95 -4.24 16.40
N LEU A 313 1.09 -4.22 17.41
CA LEU A 313 -0.07 -5.13 17.50
C LEU A 313 -1.22 -4.77 16.55
N GLU A 314 -1.05 -3.79 15.66
CA GLU A 314 -2.12 -3.36 14.76
C GLU A 314 -2.43 -4.41 13.68
N ASN A 315 -1.41 -5.05 13.10
CA ASN A 315 -1.54 -6.14 12.13
C ASN A 315 -0.43 -7.21 12.28
N PRO A 316 -0.38 -7.93 13.41
CA PRO A 316 0.70 -8.90 13.69
C PRO A 316 0.65 -10.14 12.79
N ASN A 317 -0.47 -10.37 12.09
CA ASN A 317 -0.67 -11.52 11.21
C ASN A 317 -0.39 -11.22 9.74
N GLY A 318 0.01 -9.98 9.39
CA GLY A 318 0.28 -9.61 8.01
C GLY A 318 -0.94 -9.76 7.08
N CYS A 319 -2.12 -9.40 7.60
CA CYS A 319 -3.35 -9.37 6.82
C CYS A 319 -3.40 -8.13 5.92
N TRP A 320 -4.18 -8.17 4.86
CA TRP A 320 -4.56 -6.96 4.13
C TRP A 320 -5.39 -6.01 5.01
N ASN A 321 -5.38 -4.72 4.69
CA ASN A 321 -6.12 -3.71 5.44
C ASN A 321 -7.61 -3.75 5.08
N TRP A 322 -8.37 -4.44 5.93
CA TRP A 322 -9.83 -4.53 5.82
C TRP A 322 -10.55 -4.03 7.08
N TRP A 323 -9.83 -3.44 8.03
CA TRP A 323 -10.39 -2.85 9.25
C TRP A 323 -9.80 -1.48 9.64
N GLY A 324 -9.10 -0.81 8.72
CA GLY A 324 -8.64 0.58 8.91
C GLY A 324 -7.45 0.76 9.85
N TYR A 325 -6.54 -0.22 9.93
CA TYR A 325 -5.32 -0.09 10.76
C TYR A 325 -4.37 1.00 10.23
N LEU A 326 -3.34 1.34 11.02
CA LEU A 326 -2.34 2.37 10.72
C LEU A 326 -2.94 3.75 10.39
N GLY A 327 -4.09 4.05 10.99
CA GLY A 327 -4.83 5.30 10.82
C GLY A 327 -5.40 5.51 9.41
N ASP A 328 -5.46 4.46 8.58
CA ASP A 328 -5.96 4.57 7.21
C ASP A 328 -7.50 4.53 7.18
N THR A 329 -8.11 5.71 7.28
CA THR A 329 -9.57 5.88 7.20
C THR A 329 -10.13 5.72 5.78
N ALA A 330 -9.26 5.60 4.76
CA ALA A 330 -9.64 5.38 3.38
C ALA A 330 -9.42 3.94 2.90
N TYR A 331 -9.06 3.01 3.80
CA TYR A 331 -8.61 1.64 3.51
C TYR A 331 -9.45 0.84 2.49
N ALA A 332 -10.76 1.11 2.37
CA ALA A 332 -11.68 0.42 1.48
C ALA A 332 -12.08 1.21 0.21
N ARG A 333 -11.57 2.44 0.01
CA ARG A 333 -12.04 3.37 -1.04
C ARG A 333 -10.88 4.04 -1.79
N HIS A 334 -11.18 4.91 -2.76
CA HIS A 334 -10.18 5.73 -3.43
C HIS A 334 -9.29 6.46 -2.41
N GLY A 335 -7.97 6.45 -2.63
CA GLY A 335 -6.98 7.01 -1.70
C GLY A 335 -6.61 6.11 -0.51
N GLY A 336 -7.23 4.92 -0.36
CA GLY A 336 -6.78 3.91 0.59
C GLY A 336 -5.39 3.41 0.26
N LYS A 337 -4.50 3.34 1.25
CA LYS A 337 -3.05 3.25 0.97
C LYS A 337 -2.65 1.93 0.31
N GLN A 338 -3.14 0.79 0.82
CA GLN A 338 -2.87 -0.52 0.22
C GLN A 338 -3.58 -0.72 -1.13
N ILE A 339 -4.82 -0.21 -1.24
CA ILE A 339 -5.57 -0.27 -2.50
C ILE A 339 -4.83 0.51 -3.59
N GLU A 340 -4.36 1.73 -3.30
CA GLU A 340 -3.60 2.52 -4.27
C GLU A 340 -2.24 1.89 -4.60
N ALA A 341 -1.60 1.22 -3.66
CA ALA A 341 -0.38 0.46 -3.94
C ALA A 341 -0.62 -0.66 -4.95
N VAL A 342 -1.67 -1.46 -4.76
CA VAL A 342 -2.07 -2.51 -5.70
C VAL A 342 -2.49 -1.91 -7.04
N MET A 343 -3.23 -0.81 -7.04
CA MET A 343 -3.62 -0.11 -8.27
C MET A 343 -2.42 0.49 -9.01
N GLY A 344 -1.38 0.93 -8.31
CA GLY A 344 -0.10 1.31 -8.91
C GLY A 344 0.53 0.16 -9.70
N MET A 345 0.54 -1.05 -9.13
CA MET A 345 1.03 -2.26 -9.80
C MET A 345 0.17 -2.63 -11.02
N VAL A 346 -1.16 -2.55 -10.89
CA VAL A 346 -2.11 -2.79 -12.00
C VAL A 346 -1.88 -1.79 -13.14
N ARG A 347 -1.73 -0.50 -12.83
CA ARG A 347 -1.48 0.55 -13.84
C ARG A 347 -0.15 0.34 -14.56
N ALA A 348 0.90 -0.05 -13.84
CA ALA A 348 2.20 -0.37 -14.41
C ALA A 348 2.12 -1.54 -15.40
N LEU A 349 1.43 -2.62 -15.02
CA LEU A 349 1.21 -3.78 -15.89
C LEU A 349 0.39 -3.46 -17.14
N ARG A 350 -0.55 -2.51 -17.06
CA ARG A 350 -1.42 -2.13 -18.19
C ARG A 350 -0.81 -1.09 -19.14
N GLY A 351 0.37 -0.54 -18.82
CA GLY A 351 0.93 0.61 -19.54
C GLY A 351 0.05 1.87 -19.47
N ALA A 352 -0.98 1.88 -18.61
CA ALA A 352 -1.93 2.98 -18.42
C ALA A 352 -1.47 3.99 -17.36
N GLY A 353 -0.27 3.79 -16.83
CA GLY A 353 0.47 4.80 -16.10
C GLY A 353 1.92 4.76 -16.55
N THR A 354 2.47 5.93 -16.88
CA THR A 354 3.81 6.22 -16.39
C THR A 354 3.89 5.72 -14.94
N PRO A 355 4.95 5.00 -14.54
CA PRO A 355 5.22 4.81 -13.12
C PRO A 355 4.97 6.15 -12.41
N PRO A 356 4.33 6.20 -11.22
CA PRO A 356 4.38 7.42 -10.42
C PRO A 356 5.85 7.87 -10.47
N PRO A 357 6.14 9.06 -11.02
CA PRO A 357 7.52 9.37 -11.35
C PRO A 357 8.28 9.30 -10.02
N GLU A 358 9.42 8.57 -10.00
CA GLU A 358 9.98 8.01 -8.76
C GLU A 358 9.97 9.07 -7.66
N THR A 359 9.11 8.86 -6.66
CA THR A 359 8.99 9.81 -5.57
C THR A 359 10.23 9.68 -4.72
N GLY A 360 11.11 10.68 -4.80
CA GLY A 360 12.34 10.73 -4.04
C GLY A 360 12.32 11.87 -3.04
N ARG A 361 13.11 11.72 -1.98
CA ARG A 361 13.40 12.78 -1.03
C ARG A 361 14.89 13.01 -1.01
N THR A 362 15.31 14.26 -1.08
CA THR A 362 16.69 14.66 -0.78
C THR A 362 16.71 15.67 0.35
N VAL A 363 17.73 15.59 1.20
CA VAL A 363 17.96 16.54 2.29
C VAL A 363 19.30 17.21 2.02
N LEU A 364 19.26 18.52 1.81
CA LEU A 364 20.43 19.34 1.57
C LEU A 364 20.77 20.08 2.85
N SER A 365 22.00 19.97 3.35
CA SER A 365 22.52 20.84 4.40
C SER A 365 22.92 22.19 3.80
N SER A 366 22.76 23.27 4.58
CA SER A 366 23.24 24.59 4.20
C SER A 366 24.77 24.62 4.11
N THR A 367 25.28 25.55 3.32
CA THR A 367 26.71 25.69 3.03
C THR A 367 27.29 26.75 3.97
N ASP A 368 27.87 26.32 5.08
CA ASP A 368 28.38 27.18 6.16
C ASP A 368 29.25 28.36 5.66
N ALA A 369 30.11 28.13 4.66
CA ALA A 369 30.97 29.18 4.08
C ALA A 369 30.21 30.29 3.31
N GLU A 370 28.94 30.06 3.00
CA GLU A 370 28.02 30.97 2.29
C GLU A 370 26.83 31.38 3.16
N ASP A 371 26.80 30.92 4.41
CA ASP A 371 25.79 31.27 5.40
C ASP A 371 26.28 32.49 6.20
N GLY A 372 25.34 33.13 6.91
CA GLY A 372 25.67 34.24 7.78
C GLY A 372 24.44 35.05 8.17
N TYR A 373 24.64 36.18 8.81
CA TYR A 373 23.53 37.10 9.07
C TYR A 373 23.95 38.54 8.90
N VAL A 374 23.01 39.37 8.44
CA VAL A 374 23.16 40.82 8.35
C VAL A 374 22.33 41.49 9.43
N LYS A 375 22.78 42.68 9.84
CA LYS A 375 22.09 43.51 10.83
C LYS A 375 22.05 44.97 10.44
N ALA A 376 20.91 45.62 10.64
CA ALA A 376 20.72 47.05 10.38
C ALA A 376 19.77 47.69 11.40
N ALA A 377 19.69 49.01 11.41
CA ALA A 377 18.59 49.70 12.09
C ALA A 377 17.24 49.33 11.45
N ALA A 378 16.13 49.60 12.15
CA ALA A 378 14.79 49.20 11.67
C ALA A 378 14.39 49.88 10.34
N ASP A 379 14.95 51.07 10.06
CA ASP A 379 14.81 51.78 8.79
C ASP A 379 15.77 51.26 7.68
N GLY A 380 16.59 50.26 8.01
CA GLY A 380 17.59 49.66 7.14
C GLY A 380 18.92 50.40 7.08
N SER A 381 19.08 51.51 7.80
CA SER A 381 20.35 52.25 7.85
C SER A 381 21.44 51.48 8.60
N GLY A 382 22.69 51.72 8.21
CA GLY A 382 23.86 51.13 8.87
C GLY A 382 23.91 49.60 8.80
N ALA A 383 23.46 49.02 7.68
CA ALA A 383 23.58 47.59 7.41
C ALA A 383 25.03 47.13 7.51
N ALA A 384 25.25 46.01 8.18
CA ALA A 384 26.56 45.39 8.37
C ALA A 384 26.41 43.89 8.51
N VAL A 385 27.47 43.15 8.24
CA VAL A 385 27.55 41.71 8.53
C VAL A 385 27.62 41.49 10.04
N GLY A 386 26.95 40.45 10.50
CA GLY A 386 26.98 39.96 11.87
C GLY A 386 28.36 39.43 12.25
N THR A 387 28.69 39.45 13.53
CA THR A 387 30.03 39.06 14.02
C THR A 387 29.98 37.94 15.07
N LEU A 388 28.79 37.41 15.36
CA LEU A 388 28.59 36.40 16.41
C LEU A 388 28.30 35.01 15.84
N GLU A 389 28.37 34.83 14.53
CA GLU A 389 28.06 33.56 13.88
C GLU A 389 28.93 32.42 14.42
N ASP A 390 30.26 32.60 14.41
CA ASP A 390 31.21 31.60 14.88
C ASP A 390 31.00 31.19 16.34
N VAL A 391 30.45 32.07 17.18
CA VAL A 391 30.32 31.85 18.63
C VAL A 391 28.90 31.44 19.06
N SER A 392 27.88 31.98 18.41
CA SER A 392 26.47 31.86 18.83
C SER A 392 25.56 31.29 17.74
N GLY A 393 26.01 31.30 16.48
CA GLY A 393 25.23 30.93 15.30
C GLY A 393 24.49 32.10 14.66
N LEU A 394 23.55 31.80 13.76
CA LEU A 394 22.89 32.81 12.92
C LEU A 394 21.84 33.58 13.72
N ALA A 395 21.92 34.91 13.76
CA ALA A 395 21.01 35.73 14.57
C ALA A 395 19.73 36.13 13.82
N LEU A 396 18.59 36.05 14.51
CA LEU A 396 17.29 36.51 14.02
C LEU A 396 16.60 37.40 15.07
N GLY A 397 15.91 38.45 14.64
CA GLY A 397 15.21 39.38 15.53
C GLY A 397 16.09 40.56 15.95
N ARG A 398 15.71 41.28 17.02
CA ARG A 398 16.40 42.51 17.44
C ARG A 398 17.37 42.26 18.59
N GLY A 399 18.65 42.53 18.35
CA GLY A 399 19.73 42.37 19.31
C GLY A 399 19.78 43.47 20.38
N THR A 400 20.67 43.31 21.35
CA THR A 400 20.94 44.30 22.41
C THR A 400 21.61 45.58 21.88
N ASP A 401 22.27 45.50 20.72
CA ASP A 401 22.82 46.65 20.00
C ASP A 401 21.73 47.48 19.27
N GLY A 402 20.46 47.07 19.41
CA GLY A 402 19.31 47.73 18.84
C GLY A 402 19.08 47.48 17.36
N LYS A 403 19.94 46.68 16.71
CA LYS A 403 19.81 46.31 15.29
C LYS A 403 18.93 45.07 15.12
N VAL A 404 18.25 45.00 13.99
CA VAL A 404 17.44 43.86 13.55
C VAL A 404 18.32 42.96 12.69
N ASN A 405 18.27 41.66 12.95
CA ASN A 405 19.08 40.64 12.30
C ASN A 405 18.25 39.81 11.32
N ARG A 406 18.84 39.48 10.17
CA ARG A 406 18.31 38.56 9.15
C ARG A 406 19.40 37.57 8.77
N SER A 407 19.09 36.28 8.81
CA SER A 407 20.04 35.23 8.44
C SER A 407 19.93 34.89 6.96
N LEU A 408 21.04 34.60 6.31
CA LEU A 408 21.12 34.04 4.98
C LEU A 408 21.63 32.61 5.08
N VAL A 409 20.98 31.70 4.37
CA VAL A 409 21.36 30.28 4.31
C VAL A 409 21.33 29.78 2.88
N SER A 410 22.39 29.09 2.47
CA SER A 410 22.71 28.79 1.07
C SER A 410 22.70 27.29 0.82
N PHE A 411 21.99 26.84 -0.22
CA PHE A 411 21.90 25.43 -0.58
C PHE A 411 22.33 25.22 -2.03
N ASP A 412 23.20 24.24 -2.26
CA ASP A 412 23.50 23.73 -3.59
C ASP A 412 22.33 22.89 -4.12
N THR A 413 21.32 23.58 -4.66
CA THR A 413 20.11 22.97 -5.21
C THR A 413 20.31 22.30 -6.57
N SER A 414 21.52 22.37 -7.15
CA SER A 414 21.90 21.55 -8.31
C SER A 414 21.88 20.04 -8.00
N ARG A 415 22.00 19.69 -6.71
CA ARG A 415 21.93 18.31 -6.22
C ARG A 415 20.53 17.70 -6.24
N ILE A 416 19.49 18.47 -6.55
CA ILE A 416 18.15 17.91 -6.71
C ILE A 416 18.08 17.22 -8.09
N PRO A 417 17.70 15.93 -8.18
CA PRO A 417 17.88 15.14 -9.41
C PRO A 417 17.24 15.77 -10.65
N ALA A 418 18.01 15.87 -11.74
CA ALA A 418 17.55 16.47 -13.00
C ALA A 418 16.30 15.75 -13.56
N GLY A 419 15.42 16.52 -14.20
CA GLY A 419 14.19 15.99 -14.82
C GLY A 419 13.05 15.61 -13.86
N LYS A 420 13.25 15.77 -12.53
CA LYS A 420 12.22 15.51 -11.51
C LYS A 420 11.42 16.78 -11.18
N GLU A 421 10.11 16.63 -11.06
CA GLU A 421 9.19 17.70 -10.61
C GLU A 421 9.27 17.82 -9.08
N VAL A 422 9.58 19.00 -8.55
CA VAL A 422 9.52 19.23 -7.10
C VAL A 422 8.08 19.38 -6.67
N THR A 423 7.63 18.49 -5.78
CA THR A 423 6.25 18.48 -5.27
C THR A 423 6.14 19.22 -3.94
N ARG A 424 7.20 19.20 -3.13
CA ARG A 424 7.21 19.81 -1.80
C ARG A 424 8.64 20.15 -1.39
N ALA A 425 8.84 21.26 -0.68
CA ALA A 425 10.10 21.55 -0.04
C ALA A 425 9.89 22.38 1.23
N TRP A 426 10.74 22.22 2.24
CA TRP A 426 10.68 23.00 3.48
C TRP A 426 12.05 23.07 4.15
N LEU A 427 12.24 24.10 4.99
CA LEU A 427 13.43 24.28 5.81
C LEU A 427 13.25 23.64 7.19
N THR A 428 14.33 23.12 7.78
CA THR A 428 14.40 22.77 9.20
C THR A 428 15.49 23.62 9.86
N VAL A 429 15.12 24.36 10.90
CA VAL A 429 16.03 25.20 11.70
C VAL A 429 16.09 24.66 13.12
N THR A 430 17.25 24.77 13.77
CA THR A 430 17.42 24.39 15.18
C THR A 430 17.80 25.61 15.99
N ARG A 431 17.12 25.86 17.11
CA ARG A 431 17.40 26.99 18.00
C ARG A 431 18.43 26.59 19.07
N SER A 432 19.48 27.40 19.24
CA SER A 432 20.49 27.22 20.30
C SER A 432 20.28 28.13 21.51
N GLY A 433 19.65 29.30 21.31
CA GLY A 433 19.46 30.27 22.38
C GLY A 433 18.69 31.51 21.92
N GLY A 434 18.59 32.50 22.79
CA GLY A 434 17.91 33.76 22.52
C GLY A 434 17.49 34.50 23.79
N SER A 435 16.95 35.70 23.62
CA SER A 435 16.39 36.50 24.71
C SER A 435 15.10 37.16 24.23
N GLY A 436 14.11 37.25 25.11
CA GLY A 436 12.77 37.72 24.77
C GLY A 436 12.02 36.78 23.81
N ASP A 437 10.88 37.27 23.31
CA ASP A 437 10.06 36.57 22.32
C ASP A 437 9.82 37.46 21.08
N PRO A 438 10.57 37.23 19.99
CA PRO A 438 10.40 38.01 18.75
C PRO A 438 9.08 37.71 18.01
N TRP A 439 8.39 36.59 18.29
CA TRP A 439 7.06 36.31 17.72
C TRP A 439 5.95 37.09 18.45
N ALA A 440 6.16 37.42 19.73
CA ALA A 440 5.22 38.21 20.53
C ALA A 440 5.41 39.72 20.40
N SER A 441 6.48 40.19 19.74
CA SER A 441 6.78 41.61 19.58
C SER A 441 7.06 41.99 18.12
N PRO A 442 6.14 42.72 17.45
CA PRO A 442 4.76 42.99 17.86
C PRO A 442 3.90 41.72 17.94
N ALA A 443 2.71 41.79 18.55
CA ALA A 443 1.82 40.63 18.65
C ALA A 443 1.48 40.06 17.26
N GLY A 444 1.68 38.75 17.08
CA GLY A 444 1.43 38.07 15.81
C GLY A 444 2.55 38.23 14.77
N ASN A 445 3.76 38.62 15.20
CA ASN A 445 4.93 38.67 14.33
C ASN A 445 5.27 37.26 13.81
N ARG A 446 5.90 37.19 12.64
CA ARG A 446 6.14 35.95 11.93
C ARG A 446 7.57 35.89 11.45
N LEU A 447 8.22 34.76 11.66
CA LEU A 447 9.49 34.45 11.02
C LEU A 447 9.21 34.07 9.57
N GLN A 448 9.54 34.97 8.65
CA GLN A 448 9.38 34.79 7.21
C GLN A 448 10.66 34.23 6.60
N VAL A 449 10.48 33.49 5.52
CA VAL A 449 11.55 32.95 4.69
C VAL A 449 11.37 33.52 3.30
N ASP A 450 12.32 34.34 2.86
CA ASP A 450 12.44 34.77 1.47
C ASP A 450 13.33 33.79 0.69
N LEU A 451 13.10 33.64 -0.61
CA LEU A 451 13.92 32.82 -1.52
C LEU A 451 14.54 33.69 -2.62
N ARG A 452 15.81 33.42 -2.92
CA ARG A 452 16.53 33.96 -4.08
C ARG A 452 17.04 32.81 -4.97
N THR A 453 16.76 32.90 -6.26
CA THR A 453 17.35 32.05 -7.28
C THR A 453 18.78 32.53 -7.51
N GLY A 454 19.77 31.77 -7.05
CA GLY A 454 21.13 32.27 -6.85
C GLY A 454 21.31 32.86 -5.45
N CYS A 455 22.18 33.86 -5.34
CA CYS A 455 22.53 34.52 -4.08
C CYS A 455 21.90 35.93 -4.00
N PHE A 456 21.58 36.38 -2.79
CA PHE A 456 21.33 37.78 -2.50
C PHE A 456 22.67 38.50 -2.62
N GLY A 457 22.80 39.49 -3.50
CA GLY A 457 24.12 40.09 -3.75
C GLY A 457 25.14 39.06 -4.27
N GLY A 458 26.29 38.96 -3.60
CA GLY A 458 27.25 37.85 -3.74
C GLY A 458 26.87 36.61 -2.91
N CYS A 459 27.55 35.47 -3.13
CA CYS A 459 27.27 34.27 -2.31
C CYS A 459 27.93 34.30 -0.93
N ALA A 460 28.95 35.13 -0.74
CA ALA A 460 29.44 35.47 0.60
C ALA A 460 28.56 36.58 1.17
N VAL A 461 28.16 36.44 2.44
CA VAL A 461 27.28 37.41 3.10
C VAL A 461 27.93 38.79 3.18
N GLU A 462 27.21 39.81 2.72
CA GLU A 462 27.65 41.19 2.66
C GLU A 462 26.58 42.17 3.16
N ALA A 463 26.99 43.38 3.51
CA ALA A 463 26.05 44.38 4.05
C ALA A 463 24.89 44.72 3.08
N ALA A 464 25.12 44.61 1.77
CA ALA A 464 24.12 44.87 0.74
C ALA A 464 22.96 43.86 0.74
N ASP A 465 23.14 42.67 1.33
CA ASP A 465 22.12 41.62 1.38
C ASP A 465 20.90 42.02 2.19
N TRP A 466 21.06 43.02 3.06
CA TRP A 466 19.95 43.62 3.80
C TRP A 466 18.84 44.11 2.88
N SER A 467 19.20 44.81 1.80
CA SER A 467 18.27 45.43 0.84
C SER A 467 18.12 44.66 -0.47
N ALA A 468 18.92 43.61 -0.68
CA ALA A 468 18.84 42.76 -1.86
C ALA A 468 17.43 42.16 -2.02
N ALA A 469 16.88 42.23 -3.24
CA ALA A 469 15.53 41.77 -3.54
C ALA A 469 15.46 40.24 -3.61
N ALA A 470 14.45 39.65 -2.98
CA ALA A 470 14.14 38.23 -3.13
C ALA A 470 13.56 37.93 -4.52
N THR A 471 13.76 36.71 -5.02
CA THR A 471 12.96 36.21 -6.17
C THR A 471 11.52 35.98 -5.72
N VAL A 472 11.35 35.38 -4.53
CA VAL A 472 10.05 35.13 -3.92
C VAL A 472 10.12 35.59 -2.46
N ALA A 473 9.49 36.72 -2.16
CA ALA A 473 9.31 37.18 -0.79
C ALA A 473 8.24 36.33 -0.08
N GLY A 474 8.46 36.00 1.19
CA GLY A 474 7.50 35.17 1.95
C GLY A 474 7.28 33.77 1.34
N ALA A 475 8.35 33.18 0.79
CA ALA A 475 8.36 31.83 0.24
C ALA A 475 7.84 30.77 1.22
N ALA A 476 8.12 30.93 2.52
CA ALA A 476 7.54 30.15 3.60
C ALA A 476 7.52 30.94 4.91
N ARG A 477 6.99 30.32 5.98
CA ARG A 477 7.07 30.85 7.35
C ARG A 477 7.47 29.77 8.33
N ILE A 478 8.05 30.15 9.46
CA ILE A 478 8.34 29.27 10.59
C ILE A 478 7.51 29.74 11.78
N ASP A 479 6.66 28.86 12.28
CA ASP A 479 5.81 29.14 13.44
C ASP A 479 6.66 29.23 14.73
N ALA A 480 6.11 29.85 15.77
CA ALA A 480 6.84 30.10 17.02
C ALA A 480 7.27 28.79 17.70
N PHE A 481 8.53 28.74 18.15
CA PHE A 481 9.10 27.59 18.85
C PHE A 481 10.10 28.04 19.93
N SER A 482 10.06 27.38 21.08
CA SER A 482 10.81 27.78 22.27
C SER A 482 12.20 27.11 22.38
N ALA A 483 12.34 25.89 21.86
CA ALA A 483 13.59 25.12 21.86
C ALA A 483 13.57 24.05 20.76
N GLY A 484 14.73 23.44 20.50
CA GLY A 484 14.87 22.34 19.55
C GLY A 484 14.74 22.78 18.09
N SER A 485 14.29 21.87 17.24
CA SER A 485 14.13 22.11 15.81
C SER A 485 12.69 22.43 15.44
N ALA A 486 12.51 23.33 14.47
CA ALA A 486 11.24 23.65 13.85
C ALA A 486 11.35 23.55 12.32
N VAL A 487 10.25 23.18 11.69
CA VAL A 487 10.12 23.16 10.22
C VAL A 487 9.36 24.38 9.74
N SER A 488 9.71 24.89 8.56
CA SER A 488 8.87 25.88 7.89
C SER A 488 7.58 25.24 7.39
N THR A 489 6.59 26.07 7.06
CA THR A 489 5.57 25.66 6.08
C THR A 489 6.25 25.23 4.78
N ASP A 490 5.52 24.51 3.95
CA ASP A 490 5.98 24.22 2.60
C ASP A 490 6.29 25.52 1.85
N LEU A 491 7.34 25.47 1.03
CA LEU A 491 7.63 26.51 0.07
C LEU A 491 6.40 26.71 -0.83
N SER A 492 6.03 27.96 -1.06
CA SER A 492 4.94 28.31 -1.96
C SER A 492 5.22 27.83 -3.40
N THR A 493 4.18 27.68 -4.21
CA THR A 493 4.33 27.25 -5.61
C THR A 493 5.32 28.11 -6.41
N PRO A 494 5.31 29.46 -6.30
CA PRO A 494 6.34 30.29 -6.93
C PRO A 494 7.76 30.01 -6.41
N ALA A 495 7.91 29.70 -5.13
CA ALA A 495 9.19 29.38 -4.52
C ALA A 495 9.74 28.03 -5.00
N LEU A 496 8.89 27.01 -5.15
CA LEU A 496 9.29 25.73 -5.74
C LEU A 496 9.80 25.90 -7.18
N ALA A 497 9.12 26.72 -7.98
CA ALA A 497 9.53 27.04 -9.34
C ALA A 497 10.82 27.88 -9.41
N ALA A 498 11.16 28.61 -8.36
CA ALA A 498 12.33 29.47 -8.27
C ALA A 498 13.58 28.78 -7.71
N LEU A 499 13.50 27.50 -7.32
CA LEU A 499 14.69 26.71 -6.93
C LEU A 499 15.69 26.65 -8.09
N ASN A 500 16.92 27.09 -7.85
CA ASN A 500 17.96 27.13 -8.86
C ASN A 500 18.52 25.72 -9.15
N ARG A 501 17.90 25.01 -10.09
CA ARG A 501 18.30 23.64 -10.50
C ARG A 501 19.70 23.54 -11.09
N GLY A 502 20.36 24.65 -11.38
CA GLY A 502 21.72 24.71 -11.91
C GLY A 502 22.78 25.20 -10.92
N GLY A 503 22.42 25.48 -9.67
CA GLY A 503 23.38 26.01 -8.69
C GLY A 503 22.75 26.34 -7.34
N VAL A 504 23.22 27.44 -6.72
CA VAL A 504 22.82 27.84 -5.37
C VAL A 504 21.41 28.44 -5.36
N THR A 505 20.63 28.06 -4.35
CA THR A 505 19.44 28.80 -3.89
C THR A 505 19.72 29.30 -2.48
N GLN A 506 19.59 30.61 -2.27
CA GLN A 506 19.77 31.22 -0.96
C GLN A 506 18.41 31.62 -0.37
N PHE A 507 18.26 31.41 0.93
CA PHE A 507 17.08 31.83 1.69
C PHE A 507 17.47 32.90 2.69
N ARG A 508 16.62 33.91 2.85
CA ARG A 508 16.79 34.94 3.88
C ARG A 508 15.68 34.80 4.92
N LEU A 509 16.07 34.49 6.15
CA LEU A 509 15.18 34.36 7.29
C LEU A 509 15.14 35.70 8.03
N GLY A 510 13.94 36.16 8.35
CA GLY A 510 13.76 37.41 9.10
C GLY A 510 12.36 37.55 9.66
N PHE A 511 12.24 38.25 10.79
CA PHE A 511 10.93 38.60 11.30
C PHE A 511 10.28 39.66 10.38
N ALA A 512 9.00 39.46 10.06
CA ALA A 512 8.22 40.35 9.20
C ALA A 512 8.22 41.80 9.71
N SER A 513 8.19 41.96 11.03
CA SER A 513 8.28 43.24 11.71
C SER A 513 9.47 43.26 12.67
N ALA A 514 10.13 44.41 12.80
CA ALA A 514 11.17 44.63 13.80
C ALA A 514 10.57 44.56 15.22
N PRO A 515 11.13 43.73 16.12
CA PRO A 515 10.72 43.76 17.53
C PRO A 515 10.93 45.15 18.16
N ALA A 516 10.02 45.55 19.06
CA ALA A 516 10.06 46.88 19.70
C ALA A 516 11.21 47.03 20.72
N GLY A 517 11.66 45.90 21.28
CA GLY A 517 12.76 45.82 22.25
C GLY A 517 13.74 44.71 21.89
N THR A 518 14.66 44.38 22.80
CA THR A 518 15.55 43.23 22.63
C THR A 518 14.72 41.94 22.62
N ALA A 519 14.64 41.30 21.46
CA ALA A 519 13.94 40.04 21.27
C ALA A 519 14.56 39.32 20.08
N TYR A 520 15.32 38.26 20.32
CA TYR A 520 16.08 37.56 19.31
C TYR A 520 16.26 36.08 19.64
N LEU A 521 16.63 35.31 18.62
CA LEU A 521 17.11 33.94 18.78
C LEU A 521 18.34 33.70 17.91
N PHE A 522 19.07 32.64 18.24
CA PHE A 522 20.14 32.10 17.42
C PHE A 522 19.73 30.75 16.83
N VAL A 523 19.99 30.59 15.53
CA VAL A 523 20.01 29.29 14.86
C VAL A 523 21.33 28.62 15.20
N ASN A 524 21.29 27.35 15.58
CA ASN A 524 22.40 26.61 16.13
C ASN A 524 23.52 26.41 15.10
N ARG A 525 24.73 26.90 15.40
CA ARG A 525 25.93 26.70 14.57
C ARG A 525 26.33 25.24 14.41
N ASP A 526 26.06 24.41 15.41
CA ASP A 526 26.46 23.00 15.44
C ASP A 526 25.43 22.09 14.74
N ALA A 527 24.31 22.65 14.27
CA ALA A 527 23.25 21.94 13.56
C ALA A 527 22.84 22.71 12.31
N PRO A 528 23.36 22.35 11.11
CA PRO A 528 23.11 23.11 9.89
C PRO A 528 21.62 23.16 9.58
N VAL A 529 21.20 24.27 8.97
CA VAL A 529 19.84 24.36 8.42
C VAL A 529 19.73 23.35 7.29
N THR A 530 18.62 22.63 7.22
CA THR A 530 18.40 21.68 6.13
C THR A 530 17.23 22.09 5.25
N LEU A 531 17.38 21.91 3.93
CA LEU A 531 16.32 21.98 2.95
C LEU A 531 15.93 20.56 2.56
N THR A 532 14.74 20.14 2.96
CA THR A 532 14.17 18.87 2.48
C THR A 532 13.37 19.13 1.21
N VAL A 533 13.61 18.33 0.17
CA VAL A 533 12.91 18.42 -1.12
C VAL A 533 12.35 17.06 -1.48
N GLU A 534 11.04 17.02 -1.69
CA GLU A 534 10.31 15.88 -2.26
C GLU A 534 10.05 16.16 -3.74
N TYR A 535 10.28 15.15 -4.57
CA TYR A 535 10.15 15.26 -6.02
C TYR A 535 9.57 13.98 -6.59
N ARG A 536 9.04 14.05 -7.80
CA ARG A 536 8.50 12.92 -8.56
C ARG A 536 9.09 12.91 -9.96
#